data_AF-A0A2M7EJA3-F1
#
_entry.id   AF-A0A2M7EJA3-F1
#
_cell.length_a   1.000
_cell.length_b   1.000
_cell.length_c   1.000
_cell.angle_alpha   90.00
_cell.angle_beta   90.00
_cell.angle_gamma   90.00
#
_symmetry.space_group_name_H-M   'P 1'
#
loop_
_entity.id
_entity.type
_entity.pdbx_description
1 polymer ?
#
loop_
_entity_poly.entity_id
_entity_poly.type
_entity_poly.pdbx_seq_one_letter_code
_entity_poly.pdbx_strand_id
1 'polypeptide(L)' 'MRIFVKVKPKARKEKVERIDNTHYLVHTKETPEKGKANEGVIYLLSKHFSLPKSNIIITSGKTSRLKIITLNI' A
#
# COMPACT_ATOMS: atom_id res chain seq x y z
N MET A 1 -8.51 -11.16 3.33
CA MET A 1 -8.76 -10.71 1.93
C MET A 1 -7.43 -10.37 1.24
N ARG A 2 -7.29 -10.59 -0.08
CA ARG A 2 -6.10 -10.17 -0.85
C ARG A 2 -6.43 -9.01 -1.80
N ILE A 3 -5.54 -8.03 -1.86
CA ILE A 3 -5.61 -6.88 -2.76
C ILE A 3 -4.29 -6.68 -3.51
N PHE A 4 -4.38 -6.07 -4.69
CA PHE A 4 -3.27 -5.69 -5.54
C PHE A 4 -3.07 -4.19 -5.45
N VAL A 5 -1.85 -3.77 -5.14
CA VAL A 5 -1.53 -2.36 -4.91
C VAL A 5 -0.43 -1.91 -5.83
N LYS A 6 -0.73 -0.95 -6.69
CA LYS A 6 0.28 -0.21 -7.47
C LYS A 6 0.74 0.99 -6.66
N VAL A 7 2.05 1.13 -6.48
CA VAL A 7 2.66 2.17 -5.66
C VAL A 7 3.29 3.24 -6.54
N LYS A 8 2.93 4.49 -6.29
CA LYS A 8 3.55 5.70 -6.84
C LYS A 8 4.30 6.41 -5.70
N PRO A 9 5.61 6.12 -5.51
CA PRO A 9 6.42 6.80 -4.51
C PRO A 9 6.76 8.23 -4.95
N LYS A 10 7.31 9.04 -4.05
CA LYS A 10 7.66 10.45 -4.29
C LYS A 10 6.47 11.28 -4.81
N ALA A 11 5.24 10.91 -4.43
CA ALA A 11 4.06 11.65 -4.83
C ALA A 11 3.97 12.98 -4.07
N ARG A 12 3.49 14.05 -4.73
CA ARG A 12 3.30 15.37 -4.09
C ARG A 12 2.29 15.33 -2.94
N LYS A 13 1.29 14.46 -3.04
CA LYS A 13 0.23 14.25 -2.04
C LYS A 13 0.05 12.75 -1.81
N GLU A 14 -0.30 12.41 -0.58
CA GLU A 14 -0.69 11.04 -0.23
C GLU A 14 -2.13 10.78 -0.65
N LYS A 15 -2.38 9.63 -1.27
CA LYS A 15 -3.71 9.28 -1.76
C LYS A 15 -3.83 7.77 -1.94
N VAL A 16 -5.00 7.22 -1.62
CA VAL A 16 -5.38 5.84 -1.97
C VAL A 16 -6.54 5.93 -2.95
N GLU A 17 -6.38 5.34 -4.12
CA GLU A 17 -7.40 5.28 -5.16
C GLU A 17 -7.81 3.83 -5.36
N ARG A 18 -9.11 3.56 -5.28
CA ARG A 18 -9.68 2.26 -5.64
C ARG A 18 -9.90 2.23 -7.14
N ILE A 19 -9.22 1.32 -7.84
CA ILE A 19 -9.42 1.10 -9.27
C ILE A 19 -10.59 0.14 -9.47
N ASP A 20 -10.60 -0.96 -8.70
CA ASP A 20 -11.69 -1.93 -8.69
C ASP A 20 -11.84 -2.58 -7.30
N ASN A 21 -12.54 -3.72 -7.22
CA ASN A 21 -12.78 -4.41 -5.97
C ASN A 21 -11.52 -4.91 -5.26
N THR A 22 -10.46 -5.18 -6.01
CA THR A 22 -9.20 -5.77 -5.51
C THR A 22 -7.97 -4.97 -5.87
N HIS A 23 -8.04 -4.05 -6.85
CA HIS A 23 -6.91 -3.23 -7.31
C HIS A 23 -6.98 -1.81 -6.77
N TYR A 24 -5.85 -1.36 -6.23
CA TYR A 24 -5.68 -0.03 -5.65
C TYR A 24 -4.41 0.63 -6.16
N LEU A 25 -4.45 1.96 -6.24
CA LEU A 25 -3.30 2.79 -6.53
C LEU A 25 -2.98 3.65 -5.31
N VAL A 26 -1.78 3.50 -4.77
CA VAL A 26 -1.33 4.21 -3.59
C VAL A 26 -0.24 5.19 -3.97
N HIS A 27 -0.53 6.47 -3.75
CA HIS A 27 0.41 7.57 -3.86
C HIS A 27 1.01 7.80 -2.47
N THR A 28 2.31 7.58 -2.35
CA THR A 28 3.05 7.82 -1.10
C THR A 28 4.13 8.87 -1.33
N LYS A 29 4.34 9.75 -0.35
CA LYS A 29 5.45 10.70 -0.35
C LYS A 29 6.79 10.00 -0.16
N GLU A 30 6.77 8.84 0.49
CA GLU A 30 7.96 8.07 0.84
C GLU A 30 8.76 7.63 -0.39
N THR A 31 10.08 7.55 -0.22
CA THR A 31 10.97 7.01 -1.22
C THR A 31 10.90 5.48 -1.23
N PRO A 32 11.20 4.81 -2.35
CA PRO A 32 11.24 3.35 -2.40
C PRO A 32 12.48 2.76 -1.70
N GLU A 33 13.32 3.59 -1.09
CA GLU A 33 14.58 3.20 -0.46
C GLU A 33 14.35 2.69 0.97
N LYS A 34 15.17 1.71 1.38
CA LYS A 34 15.19 1.18 2.75
C LYS A 34 13.82 0.75 3.31
N GLY A 35 12.86 0.41 2.44
CA GLY A 35 11.52 -0.02 2.85
C GLY A 35 10.54 1.10 3.21
N LYS A 36 10.91 2.39 3.11
CA LYS A 36 10.02 3.51 3.50
C LYS A 36 8.70 3.52 2.72
N ALA A 37 8.74 3.28 1.41
CA ALA A 37 7.51 3.14 0.62
C ALA A 37 6.61 1.99 1.09
N ASN A 38 7.16 0.91 1.67
CA ASN A 38 6.35 -0.17 2.22
C ASN A 38 5.58 0.31 3.46
N GLU A 39 6.26 1.00 4.35
CA GLU A 39 5.66 1.59 5.56
C GLU A 39 4.61 2.63 5.21
N GLY A 40 4.91 3.53 4.27
CA GLY A 40 3.97 4.52 3.77
C GLY A 40 2.71 3.89 3.16
N VAL A 41 2.87 2.82 2.38
CA VAL A 41 1.72 2.07 1.83
C VAL A 41 0.89 1.43 2.93
N ILE A 42 1.52 0.73 3.88
CA ILE A 42 0.82 0.11 5.01
C ILE A 42 0.05 1.15 5.83
N TYR A 43 0.67 2.30 6.11
CA TYR A 43 0.02 3.40 6.83
C TYR A 43 -1.20 3.95 6.11
N LEU A 44 -1.08 4.20 4.81
CA LEU A 44 -2.18 4.74 4.01
C LEU A 44 -3.33 3.75 3.86
N LEU A 45 -3.03 2.46 3.70
CA LEU A 45 -4.05 1.41 3.63
C LEU A 45 -4.71 1.19 5.00
N SER A 46 -3.95 1.28 6.09
CA SER A 46 -4.49 1.21 7.46
C SER A 46 -5.56 2.27 7.69
N LYS A 47 -5.29 3.51 7.27
CA LYS A 47 -6.29 4.59 7.32
C LYS A 47 -7.47 4.36 6.39
N HIS A 48 -7.22 3.86 5.17
CA HIS A 48 -8.27 3.68 4.17
C HIS A 48 -9.29 2.59 4.55
N PHE A 49 -8.80 1.47 5.09
CA PHE A 49 -9.64 0.34 5.51
C PHE A 49 -10.01 0.35 7.00
N SER A 50 -9.53 1.34 7.76
CA SER A 50 -9.68 1.40 9.22
C SER A 50 -9.19 0.13 9.92
N LEU A 51 -8.06 -0.41 9.48
CA LEU A 51 -7.45 -1.63 10.02
C LEU A 51 -6.13 -1.32 10.73
N PRO A 52 -5.77 -2.06 11.80
CA PRO A 52 -4.44 -1.99 12.38
C PRO A 52 -3.35 -2.31 11.36
N LYS A 53 -2.18 -1.66 11.47
CA LYS A 53 -1.03 -1.92 10.57
C LYS A 53 -0.59 -3.39 10.58
N SER A 54 -0.69 -4.07 11.73
CA SER A 54 -0.40 -5.50 11.89
C SER A 54 -1.25 -6.40 10.99
N ASN A 55 -2.44 -5.92 10.60
CA ASN A 55 -3.38 -6.66 9.78
C ASN A 55 -3.14 -6.45 8.28
N ILE A 56 -2.14 -5.64 7.90
CA ILE A 56 -1.84 -5.30 6.51
C ILE A 56 -0.45 -5.83 6.19
N ILE A 57 -0.41 -6.98 5.51
CA ILE A 57 0.82 -7.71 5.26
C ILE A 57 1.15 -7.66 3.76
N ILE A 58 2.32 -7.13 3.41
CA ILE A 58 2.85 -7.22 2.04
C ILE A 58 3.40 -8.64 1.85
N THR A 59 2.65 -9.47 1.14
CA THR A 59 3.03 -10.87 0.86
C THR A 59 3.95 -10.99 -0.35
N SER A 60 3.88 -10.06 -1.30
CA SER A 60 4.76 -10.05 -2.47
C SER A 60 5.01 -8.63 -2.99
N GLY A 61 6.09 -8.47 -3.78
CA GLY A 61 6.43 -7.20 -4.41
C GLY A 61 7.08 -6.19 -3.46
N LYS A 62 7.78 -6.62 -2.41
CA LYS A 62 8.46 -5.71 -1.46
C LYS A 62 9.43 -4.74 -2.16
N THR A 63 10.10 -5.19 -3.22
CA THR A 63 11.00 -4.38 -4.07
C THR A 63 10.32 -3.83 -5.34
N SER A 64 9.10 -4.27 -5.65
CA SER A 64 8.34 -3.85 -6.83
C SER A 64 7.36 -2.72 -6.51
N ARG A 65 6.99 -1.96 -7.55
CA ARG A 65 5.86 -1.01 -7.49
C ARG A 65 4.51 -1.72 -7.49
N LEU A 66 4.45 -2.98 -7.91
CA LEU A 66 3.25 -3.81 -7.81
C LEU A 66 3.39 -4.71 -6.58
N LYS A 67 2.49 -4.56 -5.62
CA LYS A 67 2.49 -5.26 -4.35
C LYS A 67 1.23 -6.10 -4.23
N ILE A 68 1.38 -7.29 -3.65
CA ILE A 68 0.25 -8.10 -3.20
C ILE A 68 0.17 -7.92 -1.70
N ILE A 69 -0.99 -7.51 -1.22
CA ILE A 69 -1.22 -7.21 0.18
C ILE A 69 -2.37 -8.08 0.69
N THR A 70 -2.15 -8.71 1.82
CA THR A 70 -3.19 -9.45 2.55
C THR A 70 -3.69 -8.58 3.68
N LEU A 71 -5.01 -8.39 3.71
CA LEU A 71 -5.74 -7.76 4.79
C LEU A 71 -6.32 -8.87 5.68
N ASN A 72 -5.84 -8.94 6.92
CA ASN A 72 -6.40 -9.81 7.95
C ASN A 72 -7.56 -9.05 8.59
N ILE A 73 -8.78 -9.42 8.23
CA ILE A 73 -10.03 -8.87 8.76
C ILE A 73 -10.80 -9.95 9.48
#